data_AF-A0A8H7TSE7-F1
#
_entry.id   AF-A0A8H7TSE7-F1
#
_cell.length_a   1.000
_cell.length_b   1.000
_cell.length_c   1.000
_cell.angle_alpha   90.00
_cell.angle_beta   90.00
_cell.angle_gamma   90.00
#
_symmetry.space_group_name_H-M   'P 1'
#
loop_
_entity.id
_entity.type
_entity.pdbx_description
1 polymer ?
#
loop_
_entity_poly.entity_id
_entity_poly.type
_entity_poly.pdbx_seq_one_letter_code
_entity_poly.pdbx_strand_id
1 'polypeptide(L)'
;MAEQPPSSRLSLAQAVVSANSRSKAVSIGIEKPPTAAQQVSVSEGQPKVRVLGRMLPVLKRSGYSWKGATSDAGASSTASQPSASKPAPAESTWKASQKLLSKGSTFIAHATPLSSPSARPELFKALMAQKPELETATHNAWAVRTSFGNSPLVQDASFDDGESGCGNFLLQIMREANITNTMIVLTRWYGGVMLGPDRWRLMREATNEALSAQRRITTFSREPVWALDVTDTSPVTSTIGMAIHRPEGARNYLLQSFHTPEPDDGGASAGKKTTAMMKAEKEENLGRLLGALRLLFASWAKVLSADDLDKRAWSWYVSVRPEVDSGPSGWGAKGPLQLDKILDLRRR
;
A
#
# COMPACT_ATOMS: atom_id res chain seq x y z
N MET A 1 2.39 24.06 -5.69
CA MET A 1 3.20 24.20 -4.46
C MET A 1 3.39 22.80 -3.90
N ALA A 2 4.63 22.30 -3.82
CA ALA A 2 4.87 20.99 -3.22
C ALA A 2 4.50 21.05 -1.72
N GLU A 3 3.50 20.26 -1.30
CA GLU A 3 3.14 20.17 0.11
C GLU A 3 4.28 19.54 0.91
N GLN A 4 4.75 20.29 1.90
CA GLN A 4 5.74 19.82 2.86
C GLN A 4 5.15 18.70 3.73
N PRO A 5 5.87 17.57 3.94
CA PRO A 5 5.38 16.47 4.78
C PRO A 5 5.20 16.91 6.26
N PRO A 6 4.29 16.30 7.05
CA PRO A 6 4.01 16.70 8.44
C PRO A 6 5.23 16.69 9.36
N SER A 7 6.20 15.81 9.09
CA SER A 7 7.47 15.73 9.81
C SER A 7 8.36 16.97 9.61
N SER A 8 8.15 17.73 8.53
CA SER A 8 8.86 19.00 8.28
C SER A 8 8.17 20.21 8.93
N ARG A 9 6.86 20.12 9.23
CA ARG A 9 6.15 21.10 10.08
C ARG A 9 6.59 21.04 11.55
N LEU A 10 7.29 19.98 11.95
CA LEU A 10 7.84 19.81 13.30
C LEU A 10 9.23 20.42 13.49
N SER A 11 9.86 20.99 12.46
CA SER A 11 11.22 21.53 12.57
C SER A 11 11.35 22.73 13.51
N LEU A 12 10.33 23.60 13.58
CA LEU A 12 10.39 24.79 14.44
C LEU A 12 9.95 24.48 15.88
N ALA A 13 8.86 23.73 16.05
CA ALA A 13 8.40 23.32 17.39
C ALA A 13 9.43 22.44 18.10
N GLN A 14 10.06 21.50 17.40
CA GLN A 14 11.13 20.68 17.94
C GLN A 14 12.39 21.51 18.22
N ALA A 15 12.72 22.51 17.40
CA ALA A 15 13.81 23.44 17.68
C ALA A 15 13.56 24.27 18.95
N VAL A 16 12.32 24.76 19.15
CA VAL A 16 11.94 25.49 20.36
C VAL A 16 11.96 24.59 21.60
N VAL A 17 11.41 23.37 21.50
CA VAL A 17 11.37 22.41 22.60
C VAL A 17 12.79 21.96 22.98
N SER A 18 13.65 21.67 22.01
CA SER A 18 15.04 21.30 22.25
C SER A 18 15.90 22.45 22.80
N ALA A 19 15.67 23.69 22.33
CA ALA A 19 16.34 24.86 22.88
C ALA A 19 15.92 25.13 24.33
N ASN A 20 14.63 24.99 24.65
CA ASN A 20 14.11 25.16 26.01
C ASN A 20 14.55 24.03 26.93
N SER A 21 14.56 22.78 26.45
CA SER A 21 14.99 21.63 27.27
C SER A 21 16.46 21.71 27.63
N ARG A 22 17.34 22.07 26.68
CA ARG A 22 18.77 22.28 26.94
C ARG A 22 19.02 23.46 27.87
N SER A 23 18.34 24.58 27.63
CA SER A 23 18.44 25.75 28.52
C SER A 23 18.03 25.40 29.96
N LYS A 24 16.99 24.58 30.12
CA LYS A 24 16.51 24.13 31.42
C LYS A 24 17.42 23.07 32.05
N ALA A 25 17.96 22.15 31.26
CA ALA A 25 18.95 21.16 31.71
C ALA A 25 20.23 21.83 32.22
N VAL A 26 20.70 22.90 31.56
CA VAL A 26 21.82 23.72 32.04
C VAL A 26 21.45 24.47 33.32
N SER A 27 20.25 25.05 33.41
CA SER A 27 19.81 25.77 34.62
C SER A 27 19.65 24.89 35.86
N ILE A 28 19.31 23.60 35.66
CA ILE A 28 19.16 22.61 36.73
C ILE A 28 20.51 21.91 37.03
N GLY A 29 21.58 22.27 36.31
CA GLY A 29 22.92 21.72 36.51
C GLY A 29 23.11 20.29 35.97
N ILE A 30 22.16 19.79 35.18
CA ILE A 30 22.22 18.46 34.55
C ILE A 30 23.20 18.46 33.38
N GLU A 31 23.24 19.54 32.60
CA GLU A 31 24.20 19.74 31.51
C GLU A 31 25.13 20.92 31.81
N LYS A 32 26.42 20.80 31.44
CA LYS A 32 27.36 21.93 31.48
C LYS A 32 27.05 22.89 30.31
N PRO A 33 27.25 24.22 30.48
CA PRO A 33 27.08 25.15 29.37
C PRO A 33 27.99 24.74 28.20
N PRO A 34 27.48 24.77 26.95
CA PRO A 34 28.24 24.30 25.80
C PRO A 34 29.52 25.13 25.64
N THR A 35 30.66 24.44 25.57
CA THR A 35 31.96 25.06 25.28
C THR A 35 31.96 25.56 23.82
N ALA A 36 32.72 26.62 23.50
CA ALA A 36 32.70 27.27 22.18
C ALA A 36 32.90 26.31 20.98
N ALA A 37 33.53 25.15 21.17
CA ALA A 37 33.71 24.11 20.15
C ALA A 37 32.47 23.24 19.87
N GLN A 38 31.45 23.24 20.75
CA GLN A 38 30.19 22.49 20.60
C GLN A 38 29.01 23.36 20.18
N GLN A 39 29.19 24.68 20.04
CA GLN A 39 28.23 25.51 19.35
C GLN A 39 28.26 25.13 17.87
N VAL A 40 27.14 24.60 17.37
CA VAL A 40 26.91 24.47 15.93
C VAL A 40 27.11 25.86 15.33
N SER A 41 28.22 26.05 14.62
CA SER A 41 28.52 27.31 13.95
C SER A 41 27.49 27.50 12.83
N VAL A 42 26.48 28.30 13.13
CA VAL A 42 25.49 28.70 12.12
C VAL A 42 26.24 29.58 11.12
N SER A 43 26.53 29.02 9.95
CA SER A 43 27.15 29.73 8.83
C SER A 43 26.40 31.04 8.54
N GLU A 44 27.12 32.15 8.45
CA GLU A 44 26.57 33.47 8.11
C GLU A 44 25.68 33.40 6.85
N GLY A 45 24.49 34.01 6.92
CA GLY A 45 23.53 34.04 5.80
C GLY A 45 22.31 33.11 5.93
N GLN A 46 22.20 32.27 6.97
CA GLN A 46 20.95 31.53 7.21
C GLN A 46 19.83 32.45 7.73
N PRO A 47 18.61 32.40 7.15
CA PRO A 47 17.49 33.20 7.64
C PRO A 47 17.10 32.78 9.06
N LYS A 48 16.82 33.76 9.92
CA LYS A 48 16.44 33.56 11.32
C LYS A 48 14.99 33.95 11.53
N VAL A 49 14.22 33.16 12.27
CA VAL A 49 12.82 33.44 12.62
C VAL A 49 12.71 33.71 14.12
N ARG A 50 11.99 34.77 14.50
CA ARG A 50 11.73 35.12 15.89
C ARG A 50 10.53 34.34 16.41
N VAL A 51 10.74 33.48 17.41
CA VAL A 51 9.66 32.75 18.10
C VAL A 51 9.83 32.89 19.61
N LEU A 52 8.78 33.38 20.28
CA LEU A 52 8.77 33.66 21.73
C LEU A 52 9.98 34.49 22.20
N GLY A 53 10.31 35.55 21.45
CA GLY A 53 11.40 36.49 21.78
C GLY A 53 12.81 35.99 21.44
N ARG A 54 12.98 34.76 20.94
CA ARG A 54 14.28 34.20 20.56
C ARG A 54 14.42 34.05 19.04
N MET A 55 15.62 34.33 18.53
CA MET A 55 15.94 34.19 17.10
C MET A 55 16.47 32.77 16.84
N LEU A 56 15.78 32.00 15.99
CA LEU A 56 16.16 30.64 15.63
C LEU A 56 16.61 30.56 14.16
N PRO A 57 17.76 29.93 13.84
CA PRO A 57 18.20 29.73 12.47
C PRO A 57 17.33 28.66 11.77
N VAL A 58 16.91 28.92 10.55
CA VAL A 58 16.17 27.95 9.74
C VAL A 58 17.15 26.98 9.10
N LEU A 59 17.18 25.73 9.57
CA LEU A 59 18.01 24.69 8.95
C LEU A 59 17.52 24.37 7.54
N LYS A 60 18.42 24.47 6.57
CA LYS A 60 18.17 24.07 5.18
C LYS A 60 18.30 22.55 5.05
N ARG A 61 17.31 21.88 4.43
CA ARG A 61 17.47 20.52 3.91
C ARG A 61 17.97 20.58 2.45
N SER A 62 18.90 19.71 2.07
CA SER A 62 19.39 19.62 0.69
C SER A 62 18.22 19.36 -0.28
N GLY A 63 18.21 20.06 -1.42
CA GLY A 63 17.16 19.94 -2.45
C GLY A 63 16.29 21.18 -2.70
N TYR A 64 16.47 22.29 -1.97
CA TYR A 64 15.78 23.56 -2.23
C TYR A 64 16.75 24.71 -2.48
N SER A 65 16.59 25.44 -3.60
CA SER A 65 17.25 26.74 -3.84
C SER A 65 16.31 27.87 -3.45
N TRP A 66 16.70 28.68 -2.48
CA TRP A 66 15.96 29.90 -2.15
C TRP A 66 16.21 30.93 -3.25
N LYS A 67 15.15 31.37 -3.95
CA LYS A 67 15.22 32.65 -4.69
C LYS A 67 15.13 33.74 -3.64
N GLY A 68 16.29 34.26 -3.23
CA GLY A 68 16.37 35.39 -2.31
C GLY A 68 15.73 36.63 -2.93
N ALA A 69 14.97 37.37 -2.13
CA ALA A 69 14.60 38.73 -2.44
C ALA A 69 15.87 39.58 -2.42
N THR A 70 16.24 40.14 -3.58
CA THR A 70 17.15 41.28 -3.69
C THR A 70 16.36 42.41 -4.32
N SER A 71 16.09 43.44 -3.51
CA SER A 71 15.87 44.81 -3.99
C SER A 71 17.16 45.31 -4.64
N ASP A 72 17.17 45.56 -5.95
CA ASP A 72 16.90 46.89 -6.49
C ASP A 72 17.06 46.98 -8.02
N ALA A 73 16.14 47.77 -8.59
CA ALA A 73 16.19 48.60 -9.80
C ALA A 73 16.92 48.15 -11.10
N GLY A 74 16.14 48.12 -12.19
CA GLY A 74 16.58 48.74 -13.46
C GLY A 74 16.42 47.93 -14.75
N ALA A 75 15.49 48.40 -15.59
CA ALA A 75 15.47 48.31 -17.06
C ALA A 75 14.88 47.08 -17.78
N SER A 76 13.60 47.28 -18.16
CA SER A 76 13.06 47.26 -19.54
C SER A 76 12.85 45.95 -20.30
N SER A 77 11.59 45.84 -20.79
CA SER A 77 11.11 45.21 -22.03
C SER A 77 11.47 43.73 -22.25
N THR A 78 10.50 42.83 -22.35
CA THR A 78 9.68 42.74 -23.57
C THR A 78 8.42 41.92 -23.27
N ALA A 79 7.28 42.49 -23.64
CA ALA A 79 6.01 41.80 -23.69
C ALA A 79 6.06 40.71 -24.77
N SER A 80 5.80 39.46 -24.38
CA SER A 80 5.38 38.39 -25.29
C SER A 80 4.65 37.35 -24.45
N GLN A 81 3.33 37.37 -24.55
CA GLN A 81 2.52 36.20 -24.22
C GLN A 81 3.00 35.00 -25.04
N PRO A 82 2.93 33.79 -24.48
CA PRO A 82 2.48 32.66 -25.27
C PRO A 82 1.24 32.04 -24.63
N SER A 83 0.15 32.14 -25.38
CA SER A 83 -0.74 31.04 -25.74
C SER A 83 -0.97 29.95 -24.68
N ALA A 84 -2.21 29.90 -24.21
CA ALA A 84 -2.82 28.80 -23.48
C ALA A 84 -2.45 27.42 -24.07
N SER A 85 -1.48 26.75 -23.44
CA SER A 85 -1.35 25.30 -23.54
C SER A 85 -2.33 24.67 -22.56
N LYS A 86 -3.46 24.22 -23.10
CA LYS A 86 -4.45 23.31 -22.49
C LYS A 86 -3.75 22.28 -21.58
N PRO A 87 -4.01 22.22 -20.25
CA PRO A 87 -3.48 21.13 -19.45
C PRO A 87 -4.19 19.83 -19.82
N ALA A 88 -3.39 18.78 -20.04
CA ALA A 88 -3.80 17.40 -20.21
C ALA A 88 -4.69 16.93 -19.03
N PRO A 89 -5.57 15.92 -19.23
CA PRO A 89 -6.65 15.61 -18.30
C PRO A 89 -6.12 15.11 -16.95
N ALA A 90 -6.72 15.62 -15.87
CA ALA A 90 -6.42 15.22 -14.50
C ALA A 90 -6.54 13.69 -14.34
N GLU A 91 -5.47 13.06 -13.88
CA GLU A 91 -5.44 11.64 -13.57
C GLU A 91 -6.52 11.29 -12.53
N SER A 92 -7.28 10.22 -12.80
CA SER A 92 -8.49 9.93 -12.04
C SER A 92 -8.21 9.50 -10.61
N THR A 93 -8.81 10.23 -9.67
CA THR A 93 -8.75 9.98 -8.22
C THR A 93 -9.37 8.63 -7.83
N TRP A 94 -10.21 8.07 -8.69
CA TRP A 94 -10.92 6.80 -8.48
C TRP A 94 -10.04 5.57 -8.74
N LYS A 95 -9.96 4.67 -7.75
CA LYS A 95 -9.37 3.33 -7.92
C LYS A 95 -10.49 2.30 -8.04
N ALA A 96 -10.39 1.42 -9.03
CA ALA A 96 -11.41 0.41 -9.30
C ALA A 96 -10.91 -1.00 -8.96
N SER A 97 -11.82 -1.88 -8.55
CA SER A 97 -11.60 -3.33 -8.45
C SER A 97 -11.56 -3.98 -9.84
N GLN A 98 -11.17 -5.25 -9.89
CA GLN A 98 -11.44 -6.08 -11.07
C GLN A 98 -12.95 -6.26 -11.27
N LYS A 99 -13.36 -6.53 -12.51
CA LYS A 99 -14.74 -6.90 -12.84
C LYS A 99 -14.94 -8.37 -12.44
N LEU A 100 -15.74 -8.62 -11.41
CA LEU A 100 -16.08 -9.97 -10.97
C LEU A 100 -17.33 -10.45 -11.72
N LEU A 101 -17.22 -11.59 -12.39
CA LEU A 101 -18.29 -12.20 -13.17
C LEU A 101 -18.80 -13.45 -12.46
N SER A 102 -20.10 -13.53 -12.20
CA SER A 102 -20.74 -14.74 -11.66
C SER A 102 -22.16 -14.89 -12.19
N LYS A 103 -22.45 -16.04 -12.82
CA LYS A 103 -23.77 -16.40 -13.37
C LYS A 103 -24.41 -15.26 -14.18
N GLY A 104 -23.62 -14.63 -15.05
CA GLY A 104 -24.03 -13.50 -15.89
C GLY A 104 -24.12 -12.14 -15.20
N SER A 105 -24.09 -12.09 -13.86
CA SER A 105 -24.00 -10.81 -13.14
C SER A 105 -22.56 -10.33 -13.08
N THR A 106 -22.35 -9.02 -13.23
CA THR A 106 -21.03 -8.39 -13.15
C THR A 106 -20.98 -7.42 -11.99
N PHE A 107 -19.89 -7.43 -11.23
CA PHE A 107 -19.65 -6.53 -10.10
C PHE A 107 -18.35 -5.77 -10.30
N ILE A 108 -18.35 -4.48 -9.98
CA ILE A 108 -17.15 -3.64 -9.91
C ILE A 108 -17.33 -2.63 -8.78
N ALA A 109 -16.28 -2.37 -8.02
CA ALA A 109 -16.27 -1.34 -6.99
C ALA A 109 -15.26 -0.26 -7.34
N HIS A 110 -15.58 0.99 -7.02
CA HIS A 110 -14.72 2.15 -7.18
C HIS A 110 -14.61 2.88 -5.86
N ALA A 111 -13.40 3.17 -5.44
CA ALA A 111 -13.11 3.85 -4.19
C ALA A 111 -12.31 5.14 -4.46
N THR A 112 -12.66 6.21 -3.75
CA THR A 112 -11.97 7.50 -3.82
C THR A 112 -11.83 8.10 -2.42
N PRO A 113 -10.73 8.81 -2.12
CA PRO A 113 -10.66 9.64 -0.93
C PRO A 113 -11.74 10.73 -0.98
N LEU A 114 -12.32 11.01 0.19
CA LEU A 114 -13.34 12.04 0.37
C LEU A 114 -13.08 12.79 1.67
N SER A 115 -12.77 14.09 1.58
CA SER A 115 -12.51 14.93 2.76
C SER A 115 -13.77 15.56 3.36
N SER A 116 -14.82 15.76 2.55
CA SER A 116 -16.08 16.36 3.00
C SER A 116 -17.28 15.63 2.39
N PRO A 117 -18.34 15.33 3.15
CA PRO A 117 -19.57 14.73 2.63
C PRO A 117 -20.21 15.54 1.49
N SER A 118 -20.03 16.86 1.47
CA SER A 118 -20.59 17.76 0.45
C SER A 118 -20.01 17.53 -0.95
N ALA A 119 -18.80 16.98 -1.06
CA ALA A 119 -18.15 16.70 -2.35
C ALA A 119 -18.64 15.39 -3.01
N ARG A 120 -19.39 14.55 -2.28
CA ARG A 120 -19.96 13.29 -2.78
C ARG A 120 -20.72 13.43 -4.10
N PRO A 121 -21.73 14.32 -4.26
CA PRO A 121 -22.49 14.44 -5.51
C PRO A 121 -21.62 14.82 -6.71
N GLU A 122 -20.64 15.70 -6.52
CA GLU A 122 -19.71 16.12 -7.59
C GLU A 122 -18.81 14.97 -8.00
N LEU A 123 -18.23 14.24 -7.04
CA LEU A 123 -17.39 13.08 -7.31
C LEU A 123 -18.17 11.96 -7.99
N PHE A 124 -19.40 11.70 -7.56
CA PHE A 124 -20.26 10.68 -8.18
C PHE A 124 -20.56 11.05 -9.64
N LYS A 125 -20.91 12.31 -9.91
CA LYS A 125 -21.12 12.81 -11.28
C LYS A 125 -19.84 12.71 -12.12
N ALA A 126 -18.69 13.03 -11.54
CA ALA A 126 -17.40 12.90 -12.21
C ALA A 126 -17.07 11.43 -12.55
N LEU A 127 -17.41 10.48 -11.66
CA LEU A 127 -17.25 9.05 -11.90
C LEU A 127 -18.09 8.58 -13.09
N MET A 128 -19.36 8.98 -13.15
CA MET A 128 -20.26 8.63 -14.25
C MET A 128 -19.81 9.25 -15.57
N ALA A 129 -19.37 10.51 -15.55
CA ALA A 129 -18.81 11.17 -16.73
C ALA A 129 -17.51 10.50 -17.22
N GLN A 130 -16.67 10.01 -16.30
CA GLN A 130 -15.45 9.30 -16.65
C GLN A 130 -15.73 7.89 -17.20
N LYS A 131 -16.74 7.21 -16.65
CA LYS A 131 -17.12 5.84 -16.98
C LYS A 131 -18.62 5.76 -17.26
N PRO A 132 -19.05 6.14 -18.48
CA PRO A 132 -20.47 6.14 -18.85
C PRO A 132 -21.09 4.73 -18.83
N GLU A 133 -20.26 3.67 -18.89
CA GLU A 133 -20.73 2.29 -18.72
C GLU A 133 -21.46 2.07 -17.38
N LEU A 134 -21.11 2.79 -16.32
CA LEU A 134 -21.72 2.63 -14.99
C LEU A 134 -23.17 3.14 -14.95
N GLU A 135 -23.56 4.08 -15.82
CA GLU A 135 -24.94 4.57 -15.90
C GLU A 135 -25.90 3.50 -16.45
N THR A 136 -25.38 2.53 -17.21
CA THR A 136 -26.16 1.39 -17.73
C THR A 136 -26.37 0.28 -16.72
N ALA A 137 -25.75 0.38 -15.54
CA ALA A 137 -25.82 -0.66 -14.53
C ALA A 137 -27.20 -0.75 -13.89
N THR A 138 -27.52 -1.95 -13.42
CA THR A 138 -28.80 -2.21 -12.74
C THR A 138 -28.84 -1.54 -11.38
N HIS A 139 -27.72 -1.55 -10.66
CA HIS A 139 -27.60 -0.97 -9.32
C HIS A 139 -26.22 -0.31 -9.15
N ASN A 140 -26.21 0.92 -8.65
CA ASN A 140 -25.05 1.72 -8.27
C ASN A 140 -25.16 2.12 -6.78
N ALA A 141 -24.97 1.14 -5.90
CA ALA A 141 -24.98 1.36 -4.47
C ALA A 141 -23.72 2.14 -4.03
N TRP A 142 -23.83 2.97 -3.00
CA TRP A 142 -22.67 3.71 -2.49
C TRP A 142 -22.68 3.83 -0.97
N ALA A 143 -21.48 4.00 -0.41
CA ALA A 143 -21.26 4.28 0.99
C ALA A 143 -20.14 5.31 1.17
N VAL A 144 -20.29 6.15 2.18
CA VAL A 144 -19.37 7.22 2.54
C VAL A 144 -19.15 7.20 4.03
N ARG A 145 -17.87 7.35 4.42
CA ARG A 145 -17.45 7.50 5.80
C ARG A 145 -16.47 8.66 5.88
N THR A 146 -16.84 9.75 6.55
CA THR A 146 -16.04 10.99 6.62
C THR A 146 -15.89 11.47 8.07
N SER A 147 -14.69 11.87 8.46
CA SER A 147 -14.42 12.43 9.80
C SER A 147 -14.61 13.95 9.82
N PHE A 148 -15.13 14.48 10.92
CA PHE A 148 -15.22 15.93 11.12
C PHE A 148 -13.87 16.51 11.60
N GLY A 149 -12.95 16.78 10.68
CA GLY A 149 -11.64 17.37 11.02
C GLY A 149 -10.88 16.54 12.05
N ASN A 150 -10.57 17.13 13.22
CA ASN A 150 -9.89 16.45 14.33
C ASN A 150 -10.83 15.79 15.35
N SER A 151 -12.15 15.81 15.13
CA SER A 151 -13.12 15.20 16.03
C SER A 151 -13.16 13.67 15.85
N PRO A 152 -13.36 12.89 16.93
CA PRO A 152 -13.61 11.45 16.82
C PRO A 152 -14.96 11.11 16.17
N LEU A 153 -15.82 12.11 15.93
CA LEU A 153 -17.10 11.92 15.26
C LEU A 153 -16.92 11.61 13.77
N VAL A 154 -17.56 10.52 13.35
CA VAL A 154 -17.57 10.07 11.95
C VAL A 154 -19.00 10.13 11.43
N GLN A 155 -19.16 10.76 10.28
CA GLN A 155 -20.41 10.79 9.54
C GLN A 155 -20.44 9.64 8.54
N ASP A 156 -21.46 8.81 8.66
CA ASP A 156 -21.72 7.69 7.76
C ASP A 156 -22.96 8.00 6.93
N ALA A 157 -22.89 7.73 5.63
CA ALA A 157 -24.03 7.82 4.72
C ALA A 157 -23.95 6.69 3.71
N SER A 158 -25.10 6.12 3.32
CA SER A 158 -25.14 5.08 2.28
C SER A 158 -26.44 5.12 1.49
N PHE A 159 -26.44 4.41 0.37
CA PHE A 159 -27.57 4.25 -0.52
C PHE A 159 -27.50 2.92 -1.24
N ASP A 160 -28.63 2.22 -1.29
CA ASP A 160 -28.73 0.85 -1.80
C ASP A 160 -28.97 0.78 -3.31
N ASP A 161 -29.53 1.82 -3.92
CA ASP A 161 -29.93 1.87 -5.34
C ASP A 161 -30.71 0.64 -5.83
N GLY A 162 -31.71 0.19 -5.06
CA GLY A 162 -32.55 -0.97 -5.40
C GLY A 162 -31.96 -2.33 -5.02
N GLU A 163 -30.67 -2.40 -4.66
CA GLU A 163 -30.04 -3.60 -4.13
C GLU A 163 -30.17 -3.62 -2.58
N SER A 164 -31.32 -4.07 -2.09
CA SER A 164 -31.69 -3.98 -0.66
C SER A 164 -30.59 -4.46 0.30
N GLY A 165 -30.19 -3.58 1.21
CA GLY A 165 -29.20 -3.80 2.26
C GLY A 165 -27.74 -3.52 1.84
N CYS A 166 -27.48 -3.17 0.58
CA CYS A 166 -26.12 -3.06 0.06
C CYS A 166 -25.34 -1.87 0.65
N GLY A 167 -25.96 -0.70 0.81
CA GLY A 167 -25.33 0.49 1.39
C GLY A 167 -24.89 0.26 2.83
N ASN A 168 -25.76 -0.33 3.65
CA ASN A 168 -25.42 -0.71 5.03
C ASN A 168 -24.29 -1.77 5.08
N PHE A 169 -24.32 -2.73 4.16
CA PHE A 169 -23.27 -3.75 4.03
C PHE A 169 -21.90 -3.13 3.69
N LEU A 170 -21.86 -2.17 2.76
CA LEU A 170 -20.65 -1.43 2.41
C LEU A 170 -20.12 -0.62 3.61
N LEU A 171 -21.01 0.07 4.35
CA LEU A 171 -20.63 0.78 5.57
C LEU A 171 -20.04 -0.16 6.63
N GLN A 172 -20.63 -1.35 6.80
CA GLN A 172 -20.11 -2.35 7.74
C GLN A 172 -18.69 -2.77 7.37
N ILE A 173 -18.41 -3.05 6.08
CA ILE A 173 -17.05 -3.37 5.61
C ILE A 173 -16.08 -2.23 5.91
N MET A 174 -16.48 -0.98 5.65
CA MET A 174 -15.64 0.18 5.93
C MET A 174 -15.38 0.38 7.43
N ARG A 175 -16.35 0.07 8.29
CA ARG A 175 -16.21 0.11 9.76
C ARG A 175 -15.28 -0.99 10.26
N GLU A 176 -15.46 -2.22 9.78
CA GLU A 176 -14.60 -3.38 10.09
C GLU A 176 -13.14 -3.10 9.72
N ALA A 177 -12.91 -2.49 8.56
CA ALA A 177 -11.56 -2.09 8.11
C ALA A 177 -11.07 -0.75 8.70
N ASN A 178 -11.85 -0.12 9.59
CA ASN A 178 -11.63 1.20 10.19
C ASN A 178 -11.20 2.27 9.16
N ILE A 179 -11.92 2.35 8.05
CA ILE A 179 -11.66 3.27 6.95
C ILE A 179 -12.50 4.53 7.11
N THR A 180 -11.84 5.68 7.13
CA THR A 180 -12.45 7.02 7.15
C THR A 180 -11.99 7.83 5.94
N ASN A 181 -12.70 8.92 5.68
CA ASN A 181 -12.45 9.86 4.59
C ASN A 181 -12.41 9.19 3.22
N THR A 182 -13.36 8.29 2.98
CA THR A 182 -13.43 7.49 1.75
C THR A 182 -14.88 7.37 1.30
N MET A 183 -15.06 7.39 -0.02
CA MET A 183 -16.29 7.07 -0.71
C MET A 183 -16.07 5.80 -1.53
N ILE A 184 -17.04 4.89 -1.47
CA ILE A 184 -17.08 3.71 -2.32
C ILE A 184 -18.40 3.66 -3.10
N VAL A 185 -18.31 3.30 -4.37
CA VAL A 185 -19.43 3.03 -5.26
C VAL A 185 -19.28 1.59 -5.74
N LEU A 186 -20.30 0.78 -5.49
CA LEU A 186 -20.37 -0.59 -5.96
C LEU A 186 -21.43 -0.66 -7.06
N THR A 187 -20.98 -1.03 -8.25
CA THR A 187 -21.81 -1.15 -9.43
C THR A 187 -22.05 -2.62 -9.75
N ARG A 188 -23.32 -2.96 -10.00
CA ARG A 188 -23.76 -4.29 -10.39
C ARG A 188 -24.59 -4.24 -11.67
N TRP A 189 -24.25 -5.10 -12.63
CA TRP A 189 -25.13 -5.45 -13.75
C TRP A 189 -25.79 -6.80 -13.46
N TYR A 190 -27.13 -6.82 -13.45
CA TYR A 190 -27.90 -8.04 -13.23
C TYR A 190 -27.93 -8.90 -14.49
N GLY A 191 -27.50 -10.16 -14.37
CA GLY A 191 -27.41 -11.10 -15.49
C GLY A 191 -28.62 -12.00 -15.71
N GLY A 192 -29.76 -11.74 -15.05
CA GLY A 192 -30.96 -12.59 -15.18
C GLY A 192 -31.08 -13.72 -14.15
N VAL A 193 -30.01 -14.02 -13.40
CA VAL A 193 -30.00 -15.09 -12.38
C VAL A 193 -29.90 -14.53 -10.97
N MET A 194 -30.81 -14.96 -10.09
CA MET A 194 -30.75 -14.65 -8.66
C MET A 194 -29.57 -15.36 -7.99
N LEU A 195 -28.60 -14.57 -7.50
CA LEU A 195 -27.39 -15.08 -6.85
C LEU A 195 -27.60 -15.49 -5.38
N GLY A 196 -28.70 -15.07 -4.75
CA GLY A 196 -28.95 -15.33 -3.34
C GLY A 196 -27.83 -14.77 -2.45
N PRO A 197 -27.34 -15.52 -1.45
CA PRO A 197 -26.26 -15.09 -0.55
C PRO A 197 -24.89 -14.89 -1.22
N ASP A 198 -24.61 -15.56 -2.33
CA ASP A 198 -23.30 -15.50 -3.01
C ASP A 198 -22.99 -14.08 -3.51
N ARG A 199 -24.02 -13.26 -3.78
CA ARG A 199 -23.84 -11.84 -4.12
C ARG A 199 -23.03 -11.10 -3.06
N TRP A 200 -23.29 -11.36 -1.78
CA TRP A 200 -22.61 -10.67 -0.69
C TRP A 200 -21.12 -11.00 -0.62
N ARG A 201 -20.75 -12.25 -0.93
CA ARG A 201 -19.35 -12.66 -1.02
C ARG A 201 -18.63 -11.89 -2.12
N LEU A 202 -19.22 -11.82 -3.32
CA LEU A 202 -18.65 -11.10 -4.47
C LEU A 202 -18.55 -9.60 -4.23
N MET A 203 -19.60 -9.00 -3.64
CA MET A 203 -19.59 -7.58 -3.29
C MET A 203 -18.49 -7.26 -2.28
N ARG A 204 -18.30 -8.10 -1.25
CA ARG A 204 -17.23 -7.94 -0.27
C ARG A 204 -15.86 -8.04 -0.92
N GLU A 205 -15.67 -9.01 -1.82
CA GLU A 205 -14.43 -9.19 -2.57
C GLU A 205 -14.10 -7.95 -3.41
N ALA A 206 -15.04 -7.48 -4.24
CA ALA A 206 -14.85 -6.26 -5.05
C ALA A 206 -14.58 -5.02 -4.17
N THR A 207 -15.33 -4.86 -3.09
CA THR A 207 -15.21 -3.73 -2.17
C THR A 207 -13.84 -3.70 -1.49
N ASN A 208 -13.40 -4.84 -0.95
CA ASN A 208 -12.09 -4.97 -0.30
C ASN A 208 -10.95 -4.73 -1.30
N GLU A 209 -11.08 -5.22 -2.53
CA GLU A 209 -10.09 -4.98 -3.56
C GLU A 209 -9.96 -3.48 -3.87
N ALA A 210 -11.08 -2.78 -4.12
CA ALA A 210 -11.08 -1.34 -4.41
C ALA A 210 -10.51 -0.51 -3.25
N LEU A 211 -10.91 -0.81 -2.00
CA LEU A 211 -10.38 -0.15 -0.80
C LEU A 211 -8.88 -0.41 -0.63
N SER A 212 -8.43 -1.64 -0.89
CA SER A 212 -7.00 -1.98 -0.86
C SER A 212 -6.21 -1.22 -1.93
N ALA A 213 -6.75 -1.11 -3.14
CA ALA A 213 -6.11 -0.43 -4.26
C ALA A 213 -6.01 1.09 -4.04
N GLN A 214 -7.03 1.70 -3.44
CA GLN A 214 -7.01 3.11 -3.02
C GLN A 214 -5.95 3.37 -1.94
N ARG A 215 -5.78 2.43 -1.00
CA ARG A 215 -4.82 2.56 0.11
C ARG A 215 -3.41 2.10 -0.23
N ARG A 216 -3.19 1.45 -1.37
CA ARG A 216 -1.85 1.17 -1.90
C ARG A 216 -1.23 2.50 -2.31
N ILE A 217 -0.55 3.14 -1.36
CA ILE A 217 0.39 4.23 -1.61
C ILE A 217 1.62 3.57 -2.24
N THR A 218 1.58 3.28 -3.54
CA THR A 218 2.80 2.93 -4.29
C THR A 218 3.55 4.20 -4.65
N THR A 219 4.00 4.95 -3.64
CA THR A 219 5.13 5.85 -3.83
C THR A 219 6.37 5.00 -3.59
N PHE A 220 6.76 4.23 -4.61
CA PHE A 220 8.12 3.70 -4.65
C PHE A 220 9.06 4.90 -4.87
N SER A 221 9.40 5.63 -3.81
CA SER A 221 10.72 6.25 -3.79
C SER A 221 11.70 5.08 -3.88
N ARG A 222 12.64 5.16 -4.81
CA ARG A 222 13.50 4.08 -5.33
C ARG A 222 14.35 3.30 -4.31
N GLU A 223 14.15 3.48 -3.01
CA GLU A 223 14.83 2.68 -2.00
C GLU A 223 14.01 1.44 -1.66
N PRO A 224 14.52 0.25 -2.03
CA PRO A 224 13.85 -0.99 -1.66
C PRO A 224 13.88 -1.14 -0.14
N VAL A 225 12.69 -1.30 0.46
CA VAL A 225 12.55 -1.75 1.84
C VAL A 225 12.85 -3.24 1.88
N TRP A 226 14.13 -3.55 1.94
CA TRP A 226 14.61 -4.73 2.64
C TRP A 226 15.90 -4.32 3.31
N ALA A 227 15.87 -4.16 4.63
CA ALA A 227 17.07 -4.21 5.43
C ALA A 227 17.60 -5.65 5.36
N LEU A 228 18.29 -5.97 4.27
CA LEU A 228 19.05 -7.19 4.09
C LEU A 228 20.48 -6.73 3.80
N ASP A 229 21.26 -6.57 4.84
CA ASP A 229 22.69 -6.45 4.66
C ASP A 229 23.24 -7.87 4.46
N VAL A 230 23.54 -8.22 3.21
CA VAL A 230 24.08 -9.53 2.83
C VAL A 230 25.57 -9.64 3.21
N THR A 231 26.19 -8.54 3.63
CA THR A 231 27.64 -8.43 3.83
C THR A 231 28.08 -8.33 5.28
N ASP A 232 27.16 -8.06 6.22
CA ASP A 232 27.51 -7.88 7.62
C ASP A 232 27.50 -9.20 8.41
N THR A 233 28.69 -9.78 8.58
CA THR A 233 28.91 -11.00 9.38
C THR A 233 28.77 -10.79 10.89
N SER A 234 28.62 -9.55 11.36
CA SER A 234 28.59 -9.23 12.80
C SER A 234 27.25 -8.60 13.19
N PRO A 235 26.50 -9.13 14.16
CA PRO A 235 25.24 -8.52 14.57
C PRO A 235 25.50 -7.24 15.36
N VAL A 236 25.47 -6.08 14.71
CA VAL A 236 25.37 -4.80 15.40
C VAL A 236 23.91 -4.54 15.75
N THR A 237 23.62 -4.51 17.05
CA THR A 237 22.38 -3.94 17.56
C THR A 237 22.33 -2.49 17.13
N SER A 238 21.51 -2.16 16.12
CA SER A 238 21.35 -0.77 15.71
C SER A 238 20.89 0.07 16.90
N THR A 239 21.53 1.23 17.08
CA THR A 239 21.37 2.18 18.19
C THR A 239 19.96 2.81 18.30
N ILE A 240 19.03 2.36 17.47
CA ILE A 240 17.62 2.70 17.45
C ILE A 240 16.93 1.34 17.47
N GLY A 241 16.14 1.03 18.50
CA GLY A 241 15.61 -0.29 18.84
C GLY A 241 14.65 -0.95 17.82
N MET A 242 15.03 -0.98 16.54
CA MET A 242 14.39 -1.74 15.48
C MET A 242 15.15 -3.06 15.32
N ALA A 243 14.41 -4.17 15.34
CA ALA A 243 14.99 -5.48 15.10
C ALA A 243 15.46 -5.57 13.64
N ILE A 244 16.77 -5.79 13.44
CA ILE A 244 17.31 -6.17 12.14
C ILE A 244 16.94 -7.64 11.93
N HIS A 245 15.98 -7.89 11.04
CA HIS A 245 15.58 -9.25 10.68
C HIS A 245 16.53 -9.81 9.62
N ARG A 246 17.18 -10.90 9.99
CA ARG A 246 18.18 -11.61 9.19
C ARG A 246 17.50 -12.59 8.21
N PRO A 247 17.92 -12.67 6.92
CA PRO A 247 17.29 -13.54 5.92
C PRO A 247 17.39 -15.03 6.24
N GLU A 248 18.37 -15.42 7.06
CA GLU A 248 18.72 -16.82 7.30
C GLU A 248 17.53 -17.60 7.90
N GLY A 249 16.75 -16.96 8.78
CA GLY A 249 15.54 -17.57 9.36
C GLY A 249 14.50 -17.90 8.29
N ALA A 250 14.18 -16.94 7.43
CA ALA A 250 13.21 -17.13 6.34
C ALA A 250 13.74 -18.14 5.30
N ARG A 251 15.02 -18.07 4.97
CA ARG A 251 15.68 -19.02 4.06
C ARG A 251 15.61 -20.44 4.62
N ASN A 252 15.97 -20.64 5.89
CA ASN A 252 15.93 -21.95 6.52
C ASN A 252 14.51 -22.50 6.59
N TYR A 253 13.52 -21.64 6.83
CA TYR A 253 12.11 -22.03 6.79
C TYR A 253 11.71 -22.57 5.41
N LEU A 254 12.03 -21.84 4.33
CA LEU A 254 11.72 -22.27 2.96
C LEU A 254 12.39 -23.59 2.59
N LEU A 255 13.67 -23.76 2.93
CA LEU A 255 14.42 -25.00 2.70
C LEU A 255 13.83 -26.20 3.44
N GLN A 256 13.08 -25.97 4.52
CA GLN A 256 12.46 -27.03 5.33
C GLN A 256 10.98 -27.28 5.03
N SER A 257 10.36 -26.47 4.16
CA SER A 257 8.91 -26.46 3.96
C SER A 257 8.39 -27.53 2.99
N PHE A 258 9.14 -27.85 1.93
CA PHE A 258 8.65 -28.65 0.80
C PHE A 258 9.01 -30.14 0.90
N HIS A 259 8.07 -30.96 1.36
CA HIS A 259 8.25 -32.41 1.54
C HIS A 259 7.74 -33.18 0.33
N THR A 260 8.28 -34.37 0.09
CA THR A 260 7.72 -35.31 -0.88
C THR A 260 6.40 -35.86 -0.34
N PRO A 261 5.31 -35.87 -1.11
CA PRO A 261 4.04 -36.44 -0.67
C PRO A 261 4.19 -37.94 -0.39
N GLU A 262 3.54 -38.42 0.68
CA GLU A 262 3.47 -39.87 0.94
C GLU A 262 2.52 -40.52 -0.08
N PRO A 263 2.84 -41.73 -0.57
CA PRO A 263 1.94 -42.45 -1.48
C PRO A 263 0.62 -42.78 -0.79
N ASP A 264 -0.49 -42.62 -1.51
CA ASP A 264 -1.87 -42.84 -1.03
C ASP A 264 -2.21 -44.33 -0.83
N ASP A 265 -1.31 -45.22 -1.25
CA ASP A 265 -1.43 -46.67 -1.04
C ASP A 265 -0.84 -47.04 0.33
N GLY A 266 -1.69 -47.51 1.23
CA GLY A 266 -1.37 -47.92 2.61
C GLY A 266 -0.43 -49.13 2.75
N GLY A 267 0.75 -49.09 2.13
CA GLY A 267 1.67 -50.22 2.10
C GLY A 267 3.08 -49.85 1.63
N ALA A 268 3.86 -49.22 2.49
CA ALA A 268 5.28 -49.51 2.74
C ALA A 268 5.85 -48.40 3.61
N SER A 269 6.25 -48.72 4.84
CA SER A 269 7.02 -47.81 5.68
C SER A 269 8.30 -47.43 4.92
N ALA A 270 8.37 -46.21 4.40
CA ALA A 270 9.61 -45.65 3.89
C ALA A 270 10.65 -45.78 5.01
N GLY A 271 11.67 -46.61 4.80
CA GLY A 271 12.72 -46.86 5.79
C GLY A 271 13.25 -45.53 6.32
N LYS A 272 13.51 -45.44 7.64
CA LYS A 272 13.94 -44.21 8.32
C LYS A 272 15.04 -43.51 7.52
N LYS A 273 14.65 -42.49 6.74
CA LYS A 273 15.59 -41.64 6.01
C LYS A 273 16.42 -40.86 7.02
N THR A 274 17.72 -40.76 6.78
CA THR A 274 18.58 -39.93 7.63
C THR A 274 18.16 -38.46 7.50
N THR A 275 18.40 -37.66 8.55
CA THR A 275 18.07 -36.23 8.56
C THR A 275 18.74 -35.47 7.40
N ALA A 276 19.95 -35.88 7.02
CA ALA A 276 20.67 -35.31 5.88
C ALA A 276 19.96 -35.59 4.54
N MET A 277 19.50 -36.83 4.32
CA MET A 277 18.76 -37.20 3.11
C MET A 277 17.41 -36.47 3.04
N MET A 278 16.68 -36.37 4.16
CA MET A 278 15.42 -35.62 4.22
C MET A 278 15.63 -34.13 3.88
N LYS A 279 16.74 -33.53 4.34
CA LYS A 279 17.06 -32.14 4.01
C LYS A 279 17.37 -31.97 2.52
N ALA A 280 18.21 -32.85 1.95
CA ALA A 280 18.55 -32.80 0.53
C ALA A 280 17.31 -32.95 -0.37
N GLU A 281 16.40 -33.85 0.00
CA GLU A 281 15.13 -34.06 -0.72
C GLU A 281 14.23 -32.80 -0.71
N LYS A 282 14.14 -32.11 0.44
CA LYS A 282 13.38 -30.85 0.52
C LYS A 282 14.01 -29.74 -0.32
N GLU A 283 15.34 -29.65 -0.33
CA GLU A 283 16.07 -28.69 -1.16
C GLU A 283 15.84 -28.94 -2.65
N GLU A 284 15.85 -30.21 -3.07
CA GLU A 284 15.55 -30.61 -4.44
C GLU A 284 14.11 -30.26 -4.83
N ASN A 285 13.13 -30.53 -3.96
CA ASN A 285 11.72 -30.19 -4.19
C ASN A 285 11.49 -28.68 -4.29
N LEU A 286 12.14 -27.88 -3.44
CA LEU A 286 12.12 -26.43 -3.57
C LEU A 286 12.74 -25.99 -4.91
N GLY A 287 13.83 -26.62 -5.33
CA GLY A 287 14.47 -26.38 -6.63
C GLY A 287 13.52 -26.62 -7.81
N ARG A 288 12.74 -27.71 -7.78
CA ARG A 288 11.72 -28.02 -8.80
C ARG A 288 10.63 -26.94 -8.85
N LEU A 289 10.12 -26.51 -7.69
CA LEU A 289 9.11 -25.45 -7.61
C LEU A 289 9.63 -24.11 -8.16
N LEU A 290 10.82 -23.68 -7.71
CA LEU A 290 11.43 -22.44 -8.18
C LEU A 290 11.75 -22.51 -9.69
N GLY A 291 12.16 -23.68 -10.18
CA GLY A 291 12.34 -23.94 -11.61
C GLY A 291 11.04 -23.75 -12.40
N ALA A 292 9.93 -24.33 -11.93
CA ALA A 292 8.62 -24.17 -12.56
C ALA A 292 8.16 -22.70 -12.59
N LEU A 293 8.29 -21.99 -11.47
CA LEU A 293 7.97 -20.56 -11.38
C LEU A 293 8.85 -19.73 -12.31
N ARG A 294 10.15 -20.04 -12.39
CA ARG A 294 11.07 -19.35 -13.30
C ARG A 294 10.64 -19.53 -14.75
N LEU A 295 10.27 -20.74 -15.16
CA LEU A 295 9.77 -21.01 -16.52
C LEU A 295 8.44 -20.28 -16.78
N LEU A 296 7.55 -20.22 -15.79
CA LEU A 296 6.32 -19.43 -15.84
C LEU A 296 6.62 -17.95 -16.12
N PHE A 297 7.36 -17.28 -15.23
CA PHE A 297 7.62 -15.86 -15.36
C PHE A 297 8.46 -15.52 -16.61
N ALA A 298 9.42 -16.36 -16.97
CA ALA A 298 10.21 -16.16 -18.18
C ALA A 298 9.36 -16.17 -19.46
N SER A 299 8.30 -16.99 -19.53
CA SER A 299 7.38 -17.03 -20.68
C SER A 299 6.59 -15.73 -20.86
N TRP A 300 6.33 -15.00 -19.78
CA TRP A 300 5.54 -13.76 -19.78
C TRP A 300 6.37 -12.48 -19.71
N ALA A 301 7.64 -12.55 -19.33
CA ALA A 301 8.50 -11.38 -19.08
C ALA A 301 8.67 -10.45 -20.29
N LYS A 302 8.55 -10.95 -21.52
CA LYS A 302 8.63 -10.13 -22.75
C LYS A 302 7.33 -9.41 -23.11
N VAL A 303 6.24 -9.72 -22.41
CA VAL A 303 4.86 -9.40 -22.82
C VAL A 303 4.18 -8.54 -21.78
N LEU A 304 4.32 -8.92 -20.51
CA LEU A 304 3.72 -8.25 -19.38
C LEU A 304 4.80 -7.48 -18.62
N SER A 305 4.44 -6.27 -18.20
CA SER A 305 5.26 -5.51 -17.26
C SER A 305 5.31 -6.22 -15.89
N ALA A 306 6.27 -5.85 -15.05
CA ALA A 306 6.36 -6.37 -13.69
C ALA A 306 5.06 -6.12 -12.89
N ASP A 307 4.44 -4.96 -13.07
CA ASP A 307 3.18 -4.60 -12.40
C ASP A 307 2.00 -5.46 -12.91
N ASP A 308 1.98 -5.82 -14.18
CA ASP A 308 0.92 -6.66 -14.73
C ASP A 308 1.09 -8.13 -14.35
N LEU A 309 2.33 -8.59 -14.16
CA LEU A 309 2.62 -9.89 -13.56
C LEU A 309 2.16 -9.94 -12.10
N ASP A 310 2.42 -8.89 -11.32
CA ASP A 310 1.99 -8.79 -9.92
C ASP A 310 0.46 -8.83 -9.78
N LYS A 311 -0.25 -8.09 -10.63
CA LYS A 311 -1.74 -8.13 -10.68
C LYS A 311 -2.29 -9.53 -10.97
N ARG A 312 -1.57 -10.35 -11.73
CA ARG A 312 -1.98 -11.72 -12.10
C ARG A 312 -1.52 -12.77 -11.10
N ALA A 313 -0.46 -12.50 -10.34
CA ALA A 313 0.17 -13.45 -9.44
C ALA A 313 -0.82 -14.04 -8.42
N TRP A 314 -1.73 -13.22 -7.87
CA TRP A 314 -2.77 -13.69 -6.96
C TRP A 314 -3.73 -14.70 -7.62
N SER A 315 -4.19 -14.41 -8.84
CA SER A 315 -5.10 -15.30 -9.58
C SER A 315 -4.42 -16.63 -9.89
N TRP A 316 -3.15 -16.59 -10.33
CA TRP A 316 -2.35 -17.78 -10.54
C TRP A 316 -2.17 -18.59 -9.26
N TYR A 317 -1.83 -17.93 -8.15
CA TYR A 317 -1.74 -18.57 -6.84
C TYR A 317 -3.05 -19.28 -6.46
N VAL A 318 -4.19 -18.61 -6.58
CA VAL A 318 -5.50 -19.22 -6.26
C VAL A 318 -5.80 -20.43 -7.15
N SER A 319 -5.37 -20.43 -8.40
CA SER A 319 -5.58 -21.56 -9.31
C SER A 319 -4.70 -22.78 -9.04
N VAL A 320 -3.49 -22.57 -8.48
CA VAL A 320 -2.52 -23.65 -8.26
C VAL A 320 -2.40 -24.09 -6.81
N ARG A 321 -2.87 -23.28 -5.85
CA ARG A 321 -2.75 -23.59 -4.42
C ARG A 321 -3.46 -24.92 -4.10
N PRO A 322 -2.92 -25.72 -3.16
CA PRO A 322 -3.61 -26.91 -2.67
C PRO A 322 -4.95 -26.55 -2.02
N GLU A 323 -5.92 -27.45 -2.10
CA GLU A 323 -7.14 -27.34 -1.31
C GLU A 323 -6.83 -27.62 0.16
N VAL A 324 -7.36 -26.78 1.04
CA VAL A 324 -7.20 -26.85 2.50
C VAL A 324 -8.55 -26.59 3.15
N ASP A 325 -8.78 -27.20 4.31
CA ASP A 325 -10.04 -27.07 5.04
C ASP A 325 -10.40 -25.62 5.37
N SER A 326 -11.69 -25.30 5.36
CA SER A 326 -12.16 -23.98 5.77
C SER A 326 -12.10 -23.80 7.29
N GLY A 327 -11.60 -22.65 7.74
CA GLY A 327 -11.56 -22.30 9.17
C GLY A 327 -10.18 -22.53 9.80
N PRO A 328 -10.10 -22.60 11.15
CA PRO A 328 -8.83 -22.76 11.86
C PRO A 328 -8.08 -24.06 11.53
N SER A 329 -8.79 -25.11 11.11
CA SER A 329 -8.21 -26.41 10.73
C SER A 329 -7.36 -26.33 9.47
N GLY A 330 -7.63 -25.40 8.56
CA GLY A 330 -6.81 -25.19 7.36
C GLY A 330 -5.55 -24.35 7.58
N TRP A 331 -5.38 -23.75 8.76
CA TRP A 331 -4.25 -22.85 9.02
C TRP A 331 -2.96 -23.63 9.15
N GLY A 332 -2.06 -23.47 8.17
CA GLY A 332 -0.80 -24.22 8.11
C GLY A 332 -0.95 -25.66 7.64
N ALA A 333 -2.12 -26.05 7.12
CA ALA A 333 -2.33 -27.34 6.50
C ALA A 333 -1.40 -27.52 5.29
N LYS A 334 -0.75 -28.68 5.22
CA LYS A 334 0.10 -29.06 4.09
C LYS A 334 -0.76 -29.78 3.05
N GLY A 335 -0.62 -29.41 1.78
CA GLY A 335 -1.32 -30.08 0.68
C GLY A 335 -0.38 -30.34 -0.50
N PRO A 336 -0.72 -31.33 -1.35
CA PRO A 336 0.07 -31.66 -2.53
C PRO A 336 -0.02 -30.51 -3.55
N LEU A 337 1.14 -30.03 -4.01
CA LEU A 337 1.23 -28.98 -5.03
C LEU A 337 1.60 -29.61 -6.38
N GLN A 338 0.72 -29.49 -7.36
CA GLN A 338 0.95 -30.02 -8.70
C GLN A 338 1.74 -29.01 -9.55
N LEU A 339 2.98 -29.34 -9.89
CA LEU A 339 3.86 -28.46 -10.69
C LEU A 339 3.36 -28.29 -12.12
N ASP A 340 2.69 -29.29 -12.69
CA ASP A 340 2.14 -29.23 -14.05
C ASP A 340 1.13 -28.08 -14.20
N LYS A 341 0.27 -27.86 -13.18
CA LYS A 341 -0.66 -26.73 -13.15
C LYS A 341 0.04 -25.38 -13.20
N ILE A 342 1.22 -25.25 -12.58
CA ILE A 342 2.04 -24.02 -12.65
C ILE A 342 2.61 -23.86 -14.07
N LEU A 343 3.07 -24.96 -14.66
CA LEU A 343 3.64 -24.98 -16.00
C LEU A 343 2.60 -24.72 -17.10
N ASP A 344 1.33 -25.07 -16.89
CA ASP A 344 0.22 -24.80 -17.80
C ASP A 344 -0.14 -23.31 -17.90
N LEU A 345 0.18 -22.53 -16.86
CA LEU A 345 0.00 -21.07 -16.87
C LEU A 345 1.03 -20.36 -17.76
N ARG A 346 2.03 -21.08 -18.29
CA ARG A 346 3.00 -20.51 -19.24
C ARG A 346 2.33 -20.06 -20.50
N ARG A 347 2.85 -18.97 -21.05
CA ARG A 347 2.52 -18.60 -22.42
C ARG A 347 3.13 -19.65 -23.36
N ARG A 348 2.27 -20.26 -24.18
CA ARG A 348 2.65 -21.19 -25.26
C ARG A 348 3.16 -20.45 -26.48
#